data_AF-A0ABD2Q9X8-F1
#
_entry.id   AF-A0ABD2Q9X8-F1
#
_cell.length_a   1.000
_cell.length_b   1.000
_cell.length_c   1.000
_cell.angle_alpha   90.00
_cell.angle_beta   90.00
_cell.angle_gamma   90.00
#
_symmetry.space_group_name_H-M   'P 1'
#
loop_
_entity.id
_entity.type
_entity.pdbx_description
1 polymer ?
#
loop_
_entity_poly.entity_id
_entity_poly.type
_entity_poly.pdbx_seq_one_letter_code
_entity_poly.pdbx_strand_id
1 'polypeptide(L)'
;MFQVYESRNTPFSGVTAKHTVSPAEERAFVDWINRMLGADMDLVGHLPINAQIDGQLYERCRDGLLICKLINFAVPNTIDERCINKPPFTRSVFKANENLMLAVNSAESIGCCIVNVGPEDIANCSRHLVLGLIWQIIRIGLLSVISLSHHAELACLLSPGECLDDLRLLSPEDLLIRWVNYHLERAGITHRYVRQSSVAAVPESLVSASLDFFTLLYYLLFKKNLGCIQNILTDL
;
A
#
# COMPACT_ATOMS: atom_id res chain seq x y z
N MET A 1 -20.16 11.31 -60.66
CA MET A 1 -20.91 12.31 -59.88
C MET A 1 -21.61 11.56 -58.77
N PHE A 2 -21.29 11.89 -57.53
CA PHE A 2 -21.50 11.10 -56.31
C PHE A 2 -22.99 10.79 -56.02
N GLN A 3 -23.28 9.54 -55.67
CA GLN A 3 -24.48 9.19 -54.91
C GLN A 3 -24.12 9.03 -53.44
N VAL A 4 -24.86 9.76 -52.62
CA VAL A 4 -24.82 9.80 -51.16
C VAL A 4 -25.18 8.42 -50.60
N TYR A 5 -24.35 7.89 -49.71
CA TYR A 5 -24.69 6.77 -48.85
C TYR A 5 -24.74 7.29 -47.41
N GLU A 6 -25.94 7.60 -46.93
CA GLU A 6 -26.22 7.58 -45.49
C GLU A 6 -26.48 6.13 -45.08
N SER A 7 -25.81 5.65 -44.04
CA SER A 7 -26.40 4.71 -43.06
C SER A 7 -25.42 4.28 -41.95
N ARG A 8 -25.85 4.61 -40.72
CA ARG A 8 -25.57 3.97 -39.41
C ARG A 8 -24.29 4.36 -38.67
N ASN A 9 -24.40 5.44 -37.92
CA ASN A 9 -23.67 5.63 -36.65
C ASN A 9 -24.09 4.51 -35.68
N THR A 10 -23.26 3.48 -35.52
CA THR A 10 -23.22 2.69 -34.29
C THR A 10 -22.52 3.54 -33.22
N PRO A 11 -23.11 3.78 -32.04
CA PRO A 11 -22.36 4.40 -30.97
C PRO A 11 -21.27 3.43 -30.53
N PHE A 12 -20.01 3.80 -30.76
CA PHE A 12 -18.87 3.13 -30.17
C PHE A 12 -18.98 3.36 -28.66
N SER A 13 -19.64 2.43 -27.96
CA SER A 13 -19.62 2.40 -26.51
C SER A 13 -18.19 2.10 -26.10
N GLY A 14 -17.42 3.17 -25.88
CA GLY A 14 -16.14 3.08 -25.19
C GLY A 14 -16.41 2.43 -23.84
N VAL A 15 -16.08 1.16 -23.73
CA VAL A 15 -16.07 0.43 -22.46
C VAL A 15 -14.99 1.13 -21.64
N THR A 16 -15.40 2.11 -20.85
CA THR A 16 -14.61 2.58 -19.71
C THR A 16 -14.53 1.35 -18.81
N ALA A 17 -13.38 0.68 -18.81
CA ALA A 17 -13.10 -0.39 -17.88
C ALA A 17 -13.40 0.16 -16.49
N LYS A 18 -14.45 -0.34 -15.84
CA LYS A 18 -14.71 -0.04 -14.44
C LYS A 18 -13.52 -0.61 -13.68
N HIS A 19 -12.59 0.25 -13.29
CA HIS A 19 -11.47 -0.08 -12.42
C HIS A 19 -12.05 -0.43 -11.04
N THR A 20 -12.55 -1.65 -10.91
CA THR A 20 -13.15 -2.18 -9.68
C THR A 20 -12.03 -2.46 -8.68
N VAL A 21 -12.07 -1.76 -7.55
CA VAL A 21 -11.21 -2.04 -6.40
C VAL A 21 -11.70 -3.31 -5.69
N SER A 22 -10.79 -4.15 -5.22
CA SER A 22 -11.14 -5.32 -4.41
C SER A 22 -11.68 -4.88 -3.03
N PRO A 23 -12.93 -5.25 -2.66
CA PRO A 23 -13.49 -4.89 -1.36
C PRO A 23 -12.71 -5.48 -0.16
N ALA A 24 -12.01 -6.59 -0.38
CA ALA A 24 -11.17 -7.21 0.64
C ALA A 24 -9.91 -6.38 0.93
N GLU A 25 -9.30 -5.82 -0.11
CA GLU A 25 -8.12 -4.94 0.01
C GLU A 25 -8.50 -3.63 0.69
N GLU A 26 -9.61 -3.01 0.27
CA GLU A 26 -10.11 -1.79 0.90
C GLU A 26 -10.35 -1.98 2.40
N ARG A 27 -11.01 -3.08 2.78
CA ARG A 27 -11.25 -3.40 4.19
C ARG A 27 -9.94 -3.60 4.97
N ALA A 28 -8.98 -4.30 4.39
CA ALA A 28 -7.68 -4.50 5.01
C ALA A 28 -6.98 -3.17 5.28
N PHE A 29 -6.93 -2.27 4.30
CA PHE A 29 -6.28 -0.97 4.46
C PHE A 29 -7.01 -0.10 5.48
N VAL A 30 -8.34 -0.11 5.49
CA VAL A 30 -9.13 0.60 6.53
C VAL A 30 -8.79 0.09 7.92
N ASP A 31 -8.79 -1.22 8.14
CA ASP A 31 -8.47 -1.82 9.44
C ASP A 31 -7.04 -1.47 9.89
N TRP A 32 -6.10 -1.43 8.94
CA TRP A 32 -4.71 -1.02 9.21
C TRP A 32 -4.64 0.44 9.65
N ILE A 33 -5.24 1.34 8.87
CA ILE A 33 -5.23 2.78 9.11
C ILE A 33 -5.84 3.08 10.48
N ASN A 34 -6.99 2.48 10.79
CA ASN A 34 -7.64 2.64 12.09
C ASN A 34 -6.76 2.20 13.24
N ARG A 35 -6.02 1.09 13.08
CA ARG A 35 -5.12 0.56 14.11
C ARG A 35 -3.89 1.44 14.31
N MET A 36 -3.28 1.91 13.22
CA MET A 36 -2.01 2.62 13.27
C MET A 36 -2.15 4.11 13.61
N LEU A 37 -3.22 4.74 13.11
CA LEU A 37 -3.44 6.19 13.26
C LEU A 37 -4.58 6.54 14.22
N GLY A 38 -5.28 5.56 14.80
CA GLY A 38 -6.45 5.79 15.65
C GLY A 38 -6.20 6.63 16.92
N ALA A 39 -4.94 6.78 17.33
CA ALA A 39 -4.55 7.62 18.47
C ALA A 39 -4.18 9.07 18.09
N ASP A 40 -4.12 9.41 16.79
CA ASP A 40 -3.74 10.75 16.34
C ASP A 40 -4.89 11.76 16.60
N MET A 41 -4.58 12.81 17.36
CA MET A 41 -5.55 13.83 17.76
C MET A 41 -6.07 14.68 16.60
N ASP A 42 -5.28 14.85 15.53
CA ASP A 42 -5.68 15.63 14.36
C ASP A 42 -6.67 14.86 13.48
N LEU A 43 -6.71 13.52 13.61
CA LEU A 43 -7.54 12.62 12.81
C LEU A 43 -8.84 12.20 13.50
N VAL A 44 -9.20 12.79 14.65
CA VAL A 44 -10.49 12.50 15.34
C VAL A 44 -11.70 12.73 14.45
N GLY A 45 -11.62 13.67 13.51
CA GLY A 45 -12.67 13.92 12.52
C GLY A 45 -12.75 12.91 11.39
N HIS A 46 -11.70 12.11 11.19
CA HIS A 46 -11.49 11.21 10.05
C HIS A 46 -11.61 9.74 10.45
N LEU A 47 -11.12 9.39 11.65
CA LEU A 47 -11.08 8.03 12.17
C LEU A 47 -12.13 7.83 13.28
N PRO A 48 -12.66 6.60 13.44
CA PRO A 48 -12.40 5.43 12.62
C PRO A 48 -13.13 5.48 11.27
N ILE A 49 -12.52 4.85 10.26
CA ILE A 49 -13.15 4.58 8.96
C ILE A 49 -13.91 3.26 9.07
N ASN A 50 -15.15 3.24 8.62
CA ASN A 50 -15.99 2.05 8.53
C ASN A 50 -15.90 1.45 7.13
N ALA A 51 -15.21 0.31 7.02
CA ALA A 51 -15.04 -0.43 5.76
C ALA A 51 -16.34 -1.00 5.15
N GLN A 52 -17.47 -0.91 5.86
CA GLN A 52 -18.78 -1.30 5.32
C GLN A 52 -19.47 -0.16 4.55
N ILE A 53 -19.01 1.08 4.75
CA ILE A 53 -19.56 2.25 4.05
C ILE A 53 -18.76 2.44 2.77
N ASP A 54 -19.41 2.16 1.63
CA ASP A 54 -18.78 2.26 0.31
C ASP A 54 -18.16 3.65 0.09
N GLY A 55 -16.86 3.64 -0.16
CA GLY A 55 -16.09 4.83 -0.49
C GLY A 55 -15.73 5.75 0.67
N GLN A 56 -16.05 5.41 1.92
CA GLN A 56 -15.74 6.26 3.07
C GLN A 56 -14.23 6.51 3.23
N LEU A 57 -13.39 5.51 2.93
CA LEU A 57 -11.93 5.67 2.92
C LEU A 57 -11.48 6.84 2.04
N TYR A 58 -12.00 6.89 0.81
CA TYR A 58 -11.61 7.91 -0.16
C TYR A 58 -12.12 9.30 0.24
N GLU A 59 -13.32 9.38 0.83
CA GLU A 59 -13.85 10.63 1.37
C GLU A 59 -12.98 11.16 2.52
N ARG A 60 -12.44 10.28 3.38
CA ARG A 60 -11.48 10.70 4.42
C ARG A 60 -10.14 11.15 3.87
N CYS A 61 -9.78 10.77 2.65
CA CYS A 61 -8.54 11.21 2.02
C CYS A 61 -8.67 12.57 1.31
N ARG A 62 -9.91 13.04 1.08
CA ARG A 62 -10.22 14.18 0.21
C ARG A 62 -9.55 15.49 0.63
N ASP A 63 -9.29 15.69 1.92
CA ASP A 63 -8.64 16.90 2.44
C ASP A 63 -7.12 16.79 2.61
N GLY A 64 -6.54 15.66 2.19
CA GLY A 64 -5.10 15.38 2.21
C GLY A 64 -4.50 15.11 3.59
N LEU A 65 -5.20 15.40 4.69
CA LEU A 65 -4.67 15.28 6.05
C LEU A 65 -4.30 13.82 6.37
N LEU A 66 -5.22 12.89 6.08
CA LEU A 66 -4.99 11.46 6.32
C LEU A 66 -3.78 10.94 5.56
N ILE A 67 -3.59 11.34 4.30
CA ILE A 67 -2.46 10.89 3.48
C ILE A 67 -1.14 11.47 4.01
N CYS A 68 -1.09 12.75 4.38
CA CYS A 68 0.09 13.34 5.00
C CYS A 68 0.51 12.59 6.28
N LYS A 69 -0.45 12.23 7.12
CA LYS A 69 -0.21 11.44 8.34
C LYS A 69 0.26 10.03 8.04
N LEU A 70 -0.29 9.38 7.01
CA LEU A 70 0.15 8.07 6.55
C LEU A 70 1.61 8.11 6.05
N ILE A 71 2.00 9.15 5.33
CA ILE A 71 3.39 9.34 4.87
C ILE A 71 4.32 9.46 6.07
N ASN A 72 4.00 10.31 7.04
CA ASN A 72 4.81 10.46 8.26
C ASN A 72 4.87 9.19 9.11
N PHE A 73 3.82 8.36 9.09
CA PHE A 73 3.87 7.07 9.75
C PHE A 73 4.80 6.09 9.02
N ALA A 74 4.73 6.04 7.68
CA ALA A 74 5.57 5.16 6.87
C ALA A 74 7.06 5.56 6.93
N VAL A 75 7.34 6.86 6.85
CA VAL A 75 8.68 7.44 6.93
C VAL A 75 8.62 8.66 7.87
N PRO A 76 9.07 8.50 9.13
CA PRO A 76 9.03 9.58 10.11
C PRO A 76 9.78 10.83 9.64
N ASN A 77 9.19 12.00 9.93
CA ASN A 77 9.75 13.33 9.62
C ASN A 77 9.87 13.67 8.12
N THR A 78 9.15 12.97 7.23
CA THR A 78 9.08 13.36 5.81
C THR A 78 8.34 14.68 5.62
N ILE A 79 7.24 14.88 6.34
CA ILE A 79 6.43 16.09 6.30
C ILE A 79 6.51 16.77 7.66
N ASP A 80 6.91 18.03 7.66
CA ASP A 80 6.79 18.86 8.86
C ASP A 80 5.31 19.06 9.20
N GLU A 81 4.90 18.57 10.36
CA GLU A 81 3.53 18.65 10.90
C GLU A 81 2.97 20.08 10.93
N ARG A 82 3.84 21.10 10.98
CA ARG A 82 3.46 22.52 10.98
C ARG A 82 3.01 23.01 9.60
N CYS A 83 3.43 22.32 8.54
CA CYS A 83 3.04 22.62 7.16
C CYS A 83 1.69 21.99 6.76
N ILE A 84 1.18 21.06 7.57
CA ILE A 84 -0.09 20.40 7.33
C ILE A 84 -1.22 21.28 7.86
N ASN A 85 -2.16 21.64 6.98
CA ASN A 85 -3.39 22.32 7.40
C ASN A 85 -4.29 21.32 8.16
N LYS A 86 -4.68 21.67 9.39
CA LYS A 86 -5.48 20.84 10.30
C LYS A 86 -6.90 21.39 10.47
N PRO A 87 -7.88 20.61 10.95
CA PRO A 87 -9.22 21.11 11.21
C PRO A 87 -9.20 22.33 12.15
N PRO A 88 -10.07 23.33 11.94
CA PRO A 88 -11.14 23.41 10.95
C PRO A 88 -10.69 23.90 9.56
N PHE A 89 -9.42 24.23 9.35
CA PHE A 89 -8.92 24.85 8.11
C PHE A 89 -9.08 23.95 6.88
N THR A 90 -9.05 22.63 7.04
CA THR A 90 -9.27 21.64 5.97
C THR A 90 -10.65 21.73 5.32
N ARG A 91 -11.61 22.44 5.91
CA ARG A 91 -12.92 22.74 5.28
C ARG A 91 -12.82 23.70 4.09
N SER A 92 -11.75 24.48 4.01
CA SER A 92 -11.48 25.34 2.86
C SER A 92 -10.87 24.52 1.73
N VAL A 93 -11.48 24.59 0.55
CA VAL A 93 -11.01 23.90 -0.67
C VAL A 93 -9.55 24.24 -0.97
N PHE A 94 -9.14 25.50 -0.76
CA PHE A 94 -7.76 25.92 -0.99
C PHE A 94 -6.78 25.27 -0.01
N LYS A 95 -7.14 25.15 1.27
CA LYS A 95 -6.29 24.54 2.30
C LYS A 95 -6.23 23.02 2.18
N ALA A 96 -7.35 22.38 1.80
CA ALA A 96 -7.36 20.99 1.40
C ALA A 96 -6.42 20.75 0.22
N ASN A 97 -6.48 21.61 -0.81
CA ASN A 97 -5.61 21.46 -1.98
C ASN A 97 -4.12 21.66 -1.66
N GLU A 98 -3.77 22.59 -0.77
CA GLU A 98 -2.39 22.73 -0.26
C GLU A 98 -1.90 21.42 0.41
N ASN A 99 -2.73 20.77 1.23
CA ASN A 99 -2.40 19.47 1.83
C ASN A 99 -2.24 18.38 0.78
N LEU A 100 -3.10 18.34 -0.24
CA LEU A 100 -3.02 17.34 -1.31
C LEU A 100 -1.75 17.49 -2.14
N MET A 101 -1.36 18.74 -2.48
CA MET A 101 -0.08 19.00 -3.15
C MET A 101 1.10 18.55 -2.28
N LEU A 102 1.06 18.85 -0.99
CA LEU A 102 2.09 18.42 -0.03
C LEU A 102 2.18 16.89 0.02
N ALA A 103 1.03 16.20 0.10
CA ALA A 103 0.97 14.75 0.14
C ALA A 103 1.57 14.10 -1.13
N VAL A 104 1.21 14.59 -2.32
CA VAL A 104 1.71 14.02 -3.60
C VAL A 104 3.22 14.20 -3.73
N ASN A 105 3.73 15.41 -3.48
CA ASN A 105 5.17 15.69 -3.57
C ASN A 105 5.97 14.90 -2.52
N SER A 106 5.43 14.77 -1.31
CA SER A 106 6.08 13.98 -0.25
C SER A 106 6.03 12.48 -0.54
N ALA A 107 4.95 11.96 -1.12
CA ALA A 107 4.86 10.57 -1.56
C ALA A 107 5.90 10.26 -2.64
N GLU A 108 6.10 11.15 -3.61
CA GLU A 108 7.16 11.01 -4.62
C GLU A 108 8.54 10.97 -3.95
N SER A 109 8.80 11.85 -2.98
CA SER A 109 10.11 11.93 -2.29
C SER A 109 10.49 10.67 -1.51
N ILE A 110 9.50 9.89 -1.05
CA ILE A 110 9.74 8.60 -0.36
C ILE A 110 9.80 7.40 -1.33
N GLY A 111 9.63 7.64 -2.63
CA GLY A 111 9.75 6.61 -3.67
C GLY A 111 8.43 6.02 -4.17
N CYS A 112 7.28 6.67 -3.92
CA CYS A 112 6.04 6.28 -4.60
C CYS A 112 6.08 6.69 -6.08
N CYS A 113 5.55 5.83 -6.95
CA CYS A 113 5.34 6.15 -8.36
C CYS A 113 4.04 6.96 -8.53
N ILE A 114 4.17 8.24 -8.86
CA ILE A 114 3.06 9.21 -8.97
C ILE A 114 2.69 9.58 -10.42
N VAL A 115 3.19 8.86 -11.43
CA VAL A 115 3.08 9.22 -12.86
C VAL A 115 1.64 9.45 -13.34
N ASN A 116 0.64 8.95 -12.63
CA ASN A 116 -0.79 9.14 -12.95
C ASN A 116 -1.65 9.48 -11.70
N VAL A 117 -1.08 10.11 -10.67
CA VAL A 117 -1.83 10.50 -9.46
C VAL A 117 -1.54 11.94 -9.10
N GLY A 118 -2.51 12.83 -9.31
CA GLY A 118 -2.45 14.23 -8.90
C GLY A 118 -3.32 14.56 -7.68
N PRO A 119 -3.19 15.79 -7.16
CA PRO A 119 -4.09 16.31 -6.11
C PRO A 119 -5.58 16.20 -6.49
N GLU A 120 -5.92 16.46 -7.75
CA GLU A 120 -7.30 16.38 -8.24
C GLU A 120 -7.87 14.96 -8.20
N ASP A 121 -7.07 13.93 -8.48
CA ASP A 121 -7.52 12.54 -8.42
C ASP A 121 -7.92 12.14 -7.00
N ILE A 122 -7.17 12.63 -6.01
CA ILE A 122 -7.46 12.40 -4.60
C ILE A 122 -8.69 13.22 -4.18
N ALA A 123 -8.76 14.49 -4.59
CA ALA A 123 -9.91 15.37 -4.32
C ALA A 123 -11.22 14.85 -4.93
N ASN A 124 -11.15 14.18 -6.07
CA ASN A 124 -12.28 13.55 -6.76
C ASN A 124 -12.57 12.12 -6.27
N CYS A 125 -11.80 11.62 -5.31
CA CYS A 125 -11.94 10.27 -4.74
C CYS A 125 -11.81 9.16 -5.80
N SER A 126 -10.87 9.30 -6.74
CA SER A 126 -10.53 8.29 -7.75
C SER A 126 -10.04 6.99 -7.08
N ARG A 127 -10.98 6.07 -6.79
CA ARG A 127 -10.78 4.92 -5.90
C ARG A 127 -9.51 4.13 -6.17
N HIS A 128 -9.29 3.73 -7.42
CA HIS A 128 -8.13 2.93 -7.83
C HIS A 128 -6.79 3.67 -7.64
N LEU A 129 -6.75 4.98 -7.89
CA LEU A 129 -5.55 5.80 -7.72
C LEU A 129 -5.24 6.04 -6.25
N VAL A 130 -6.26 6.40 -5.46
CA VAL A 130 -6.10 6.65 -4.02
C VAL A 130 -5.71 5.37 -3.30
N LEU A 131 -6.37 4.24 -3.60
CA LEU A 131 -6.03 2.95 -3.01
C LEU A 131 -4.60 2.51 -3.40
N GLY A 132 -4.21 2.69 -4.66
CA GLY A 132 -2.87 2.40 -5.14
C GLY A 132 -1.79 3.25 -4.47
N LEU A 133 -2.07 4.54 -4.21
CA LEU A 133 -1.18 5.43 -3.47
C LEU A 133 -1.05 4.98 -2.00
N ILE A 134 -2.16 4.70 -1.32
CA ILE A 134 -2.17 4.20 0.06
C ILE A 134 -1.35 2.91 0.17
N TRP A 135 -1.54 1.97 -0.77
CA TRP A 135 -0.76 0.73 -0.81
C TRP A 135 0.74 1.00 -0.91
N GLN A 136 1.17 1.88 -1.82
CA GLN A 136 2.59 2.20 -1.98
C GLN A 136 3.19 2.79 -0.70
N ILE A 137 2.47 3.70 -0.03
CA ILE A 137 2.90 4.28 1.25
C ILE A 137 3.02 3.22 2.34
N ILE A 138 1.98 2.37 2.50
CA ILE A 138 1.98 1.27 3.46
C ILE A 138 3.16 0.32 3.17
N ARG A 139 3.35 -0.10 1.91
CA ARG A 139 4.45 -0.99 1.52
C ARG A 139 5.82 -0.41 1.90
N ILE A 140 6.06 0.89 1.67
CA ILE A 140 7.33 1.53 2.06
C ILE A 140 7.55 1.44 3.57
N GLY A 141 6.53 1.80 4.37
CA GLY A 141 6.63 1.75 5.84
C GLY A 141 6.84 0.35 6.41
N LEU A 142 6.39 -0.68 5.70
CA LEU A 142 6.56 -2.07 6.13
C LEU A 142 7.87 -2.69 5.69
N LEU A 143 8.37 -2.29 4.54
CA LEU A 143 9.68 -2.73 4.10
C LEU A 143 10.80 -2.03 4.87
N SER A 144 10.59 -0.82 5.39
CA SER A 144 11.59 -0.10 6.18
C SER A 144 11.99 -0.81 7.48
N VAL A 145 11.07 -1.57 8.08
CA VAL A 145 11.35 -2.37 9.28
C VAL A 145 12.09 -3.67 8.98
N ILE A 146 12.05 -4.17 7.74
CA ILE A 146 12.72 -5.42 7.35
C ILE A 146 14.19 -5.12 7.06
N SER A 147 14.98 -5.02 8.13
CA SER A 147 16.43 -4.84 8.06
C SER A 147 17.14 -5.49 9.25
N LEU A 148 18.41 -5.85 9.04
CA LEU A 148 19.26 -6.45 10.08
C LEU A 148 19.44 -5.55 11.31
N SER A 149 19.26 -4.24 11.15
CA SER A 149 19.32 -3.27 12.26
C SER A 149 18.13 -3.41 13.21
N HIS A 150 16.97 -3.83 12.71
CA HIS A 150 15.75 -4.02 13.50
C HIS A 150 15.58 -5.48 13.94
N HIS A 151 16.09 -6.43 13.14
CA HIS A 151 15.92 -7.87 13.33
C HIS A 151 17.25 -8.60 13.20
N ALA A 152 17.99 -8.73 14.31
CA ALA A 152 19.28 -9.42 14.33
C ALA A 152 19.15 -10.92 13.98
N GLU A 153 17.98 -11.51 14.21
CA GLU A 153 17.63 -12.89 13.86
C GLU A 153 17.73 -13.18 12.35
N LEU A 154 17.65 -12.15 11.49
CA LEU A 154 17.84 -12.33 10.05
C LEU A 154 19.26 -12.81 9.68
N ALA A 155 20.23 -12.70 10.60
CA ALA A 155 21.56 -13.28 10.44
C ALA A 155 21.53 -14.81 10.19
N CYS A 156 20.46 -15.51 10.61
CA CYS A 156 20.31 -16.94 10.35
C CYS A 156 20.06 -17.29 8.87
N LEU A 157 19.79 -16.29 8.03
CA LEU A 157 19.50 -16.45 6.61
C LEU A 157 20.77 -16.57 5.75
N LEU A 158 21.97 -16.47 6.34
CA LEU A 158 23.25 -16.56 5.62
C LEU A 158 23.38 -17.89 4.87
N SER A 159 23.78 -17.79 3.61
CA SER A 159 24.11 -18.96 2.79
C SER A 159 25.54 -19.42 3.09
N PRO A 160 25.89 -20.69 2.80
CA PRO A 160 27.27 -21.14 2.92
C PRO A 160 28.23 -20.26 2.12
N GLY A 161 29.20 -19.63 2.80
CA GLY A 161 30.20 -18.76 2.18
C GLY A 161 29.83 -17.28 2.07
N GLU A 162 28.66 -16.87 2.54
CA GLU A 162 28.22 -15.48 2.57
C GLU A 162 28.48 -14.84 3.94
N CYS A 163 28.73 -13.53 3.98
CA CYS A 163 28.91 -12.77 5.22
C CYS A 163 27.71 -11.85 5.53
N LEU A 164 27.67 -11.31 6.75
CA LEU A 164 26.59 -10.41 7.16
C LEU A 164 26.49 -9.15 6.30
N ASP A 165 27.60 -8.66 5.76
CA ASP A 165 27.59 -7.47 4.89
C ASP A 165 26.93 -7.75 3.54
N ASP A 166 27.07 -8.97 2.99
CA ASP A 166 26.34 -9.38 1.78
C ASP A 166 24.83 -9.39 2.03
N LEU A 167 24.42 -9.86 3.21
CA LEU A 167 23.01 -9.90 3.61
C LEU A 167 22.45 -8.48 3.82
N ARG A 168 23.26 -7.51 4.26
CA ARG A 168 22.88 -6.09 4.38
C ARG A 168 22.68 -5.40 3.03
N LEU A 169 23.31 -5.90 1.96
CA LEU A 169 23.17 -5.36 0.61
C LEU A 169 21.87 -5.79 -0.07
N LEU A 170 21.18 -6.80 0.45
CA LEU A 170 19.89 -7.23 -0.08
C LEU A 170 18.82 -6.17 0.15
N SER A 171 17.94 -6.00 -0.83
CA SER A 171 16.74 -5.20 -0.64
C SER A 171 15.84 -5.82 0.43
N PRO A 172 15.01 -5.03 1.14
CA PRO A 172 14.04 -5.57 2.09
C PRO A 172 13.14 -6.66 1.51
N GLU A 173 12.79 -6.53 0.23
CA GLU A 173 12.01 -7.54 -0.49
C GLU A 173 12.79 -8.85 -0.66
N ASP A 174 14.07 -8.78 -1.04
CA ASP A 174 14.91 -9.98 -1.17
C ASP A 174 15.17 -10.65 0.17
N LEU A 175 15.39 -9.87 1.22
CA LEU A 175 15.51 -10.34 2.59
C LEU A 175 14.23 -11.07 3.02
N LEU A 176 13.07 -10.51 2.74
CA LEU A 176 11.79 -11.16 3.05
C LEU A 176 11.60 -12.46 2.26
N ILE A 177 11.87 -12.47 0.96
CA ILE A 177 11.80 -13.67 0.12
C ILE A 177 12.70 -14.78 0.68
N ARG A 178 13.91 -14.40 1.07
CA ARG A 178 14.89 -15.31 1.64
C ARG A 178 14.44 -15.85 2.99
N TRP A 179 13.89 -14.99 3.84
CA TRP A 179 13.30 -15.38 5.12
C TRP A 179 12.14 -16.36 4.95
N VAL A 180 11.24 -16.11 4.00
CA VAL A 180 10.12 -17.02 3.69
C VAL A 180 10.65 -18.38 3.25
N ASN A 181 11.58 -18.39 2.29
CA ASN A 181 12.13 -19.62 1.76
C ASN A 181 12.87 -20.44 2.83
N TYR A 182 13.58 -19.77 3.74
CA TYR A 182 14.23 -20.41 4.88
C TYR A 182 13.25 -21.20 5.75
N HIS A 183 12.08 -20.64 6.05
CA HIS A 183 11.05 -21.34 6.85
C HIS A 183 10.30 -22.41 6.07
N LEU A 184 10.04 -22.20 4.78
CA LEU A 184 9.41 -23.22 3.93
C LEU A 184 10.28 -24.49 3.86
N GLU A 185 11.59 -24.33 3.71
CA GLU A 185 12.53 -25.45 3.70
C GLU A 185 12.53 -26.20 5.03
N ARG A 186 12.52 -25.49 6.16
CA ARG A 186 12.44 -26.09 7.50
C ARG A 186 11.12 -26.81 7.76
N ALA A 187 10.03 -26.37 7.14
CA ALA A 187 8.73 -27.04 7.19
C ALA A 187 8.63 -28.23 6.22
N GLY A 188 9.69 -28.55 5.46
CA GLY A 188 9.69 -29.64 4.47
C GLY A 188 8.90 -29.30 3.20
N ILE A 189 8.57 -28.02 2.97
CA ILE A 189 7.87 -27.56 1.78
C ILE A 189 8.90 -27.34 0.67
N THR A 190 8.75 -28.07 -0.44
CA THR A 190 9.68 -28.01 -1.59
C THR A 190 9.47 -26.80 -2.49
N HIS A 191 8.30 -26.15 -2.38
CA HIS A 191 7.98 -24.96 -3.15
C HIS A 191 8.78 -23.75 -2.64
N ARG A 192 9.51 -23.07 -3.55
CA ARG A 192 10.23 -21.83 -3.25
C ARG A 192 9.45 -20.64 -3.76
N TYR A 193 9.35 -19.61 -2.92
CA TYR A 193 8.86 -18.31 -3.32
C TYR A 193 9.93 -17.57 -4.14
N VAL A 194 9.53 -16.99 -5.26
CA VAL A 194 10.40 -16.23 -6.18
C VAL A 194 9.74 -14.88 -6.46
N ARG A 195 10.55 -13.83 -6.61
CA ARG A 195 10.08 -12.49 -6.96
C ARG A 195 9.28 -12.55 -8.26
N GLN A 196 8.02 -12.10 -8.22
CA GLN A 196 7.26 -11.84 -9.44
C GLN A 196 7.69 -10.48 -10.01
N SER A 197 8.32 -10.50 -11.18
CA SER A 197 8.60 -9.29 -11.98
C SER A 197 7.28 -8.76 -12.58
N SER A 198 7.05 -7.47 -12.39
CA SER A 198 5.77 -6.74 -12.43
C SER A 198 4.93 -6.79 -13.73
N VAL A 199 3.63 -6.46 -13.58
CA VAL A 199 2.68 -5.94 -14.60
C VAL A 199 1.97 -6.95 -15.53
N ALA A 200 1.25 -7.90 -14.97
CA ALA A 200 0.09 -8.49 -15.65
C ALA A 200 -1.10 -8.44 -14.71
N ALA A 201 -2.24 -7.96 -15.20
CA ALA A 201 -3.50 -7.95 -14.48
C ALA A 201 -3.73 -9.32 -13.83
N VAL A 202 -3.91 -9.33 -12.51
CA VAL A 202 -4.19 -10.55 -11.74
C VAL A 202 -5.52 -11.11 -12.29
N PRO A 203 -5.52 -12.29 -12.92
CA PRO A 203 -6.77 -12.92 -13.30
C PRO A 203 -7.52 -13.31 -12.02
N GLU A 204 -8.81 -12.93 -11.92
CA GLU A 204 -9.68 -13.21 -10.76
C GLU A 204 -9.67 -14.68 -10.29
N SER A 205 -9.29 -15.62 -11.17
CA SER A 205 -9.22 -17.05 -10.87
C SER A 205 -7.95 -17.51 -10.13
N LEU A 206 -6.91 -16.67 -10.00
CA LEU A 206 -5.66 -17.02 -9.30
C LEU A 206 -5.55 -16.45 -7.88
N VAL A 207 -6.48 -15.57 -7.48
CA VAL A 207 -6.56 -14.95 -6.15
C VAL A 207 -6.76 -15.98 -5.01
N SER A 208 -7.16 -17.21 -5.32
CA SER A 208 -7.43 -18.25 -4.31
C SER A 208 -6.27 -19.21 -4.04
N ALA A 209 -5.14 -19.15 -4.77
CA ALA A 209 -4.11 -20.19 -4.64
C ALA A 209 -2.64 -19.74 -4.76
N SER A 210 -2.32 -18.47 -5.01
CA SER A 210 -0.94 -17.98 -4.92
C SER A 210 -0.68 -17.24 -3.60
N LEU A 211 0.38 -17.65 -2.90
CA LEU A 211 1.05 -16.83 -1.88
C LEU A 211 1.67 -15.62 -2.58
N ASP A 212 0.86 -14.66 -3.04
CA ASP A 212 1.40 -13.42 -3.57
C ASP A 212 2.03 -12.63 -2.42
N PHE A 213 3.02 -11.79 -2.74
CA PHE A 213 3.69 -10.90 -1.79
C PHE A 213 2.69 -10.12 -0.94
N PHE A 214 1.56 -9.75 -1.54
CA PHE A 214 0.42 -9.11 -0.89
C PHE A 214 -0.23 -9.99 0.18
N THR A 215 -0.43 -11.29 -0.06
CA THR A 215 -0.96 -12.26 0.91
C THR A 215 -0.01 -12.47 2.08
N LEU A 216 1.30 -12.49 1.80
CA LEU A 216 2.33 -12.72 2.82
C LEU A 216 2.52 -11.48 3.70
N LEU A 217 2.56 -10.28 3.10
CA LEU A 217 2.52 -9.01 3.81
C LEU A 217 1.19 -8.88 4.58
N TYR A 218 0.05 -9.24 3.97
CA TYR A 218 -1.26 -9.25 4.61
C TYR A 218 -1.28 -10.18 5.84
N TYR A 219 -0.69 -11.37 5.76
CA TYR A 219 -0.59 -12.29 6.89
C TYR A 219 0.29 -11.72 8.02
N LEU A 220 1.43 -11.12 7.66
CA LEU A 220 2.36 -10.45 8.58
C LEU A 220 1.78 -9.18 9.21
N LEU A 221 0.89 -8.47 8.50
CA LEU A 221 0.28 -7.22 8.94
C LEU A 221 -0.99 -7.40 9.77
N PHE A 222 -1.82 -8.35 9.39
CA PHE A 222 -3.23 -8.36 9.82
C PHE A 222 -3.59 -9.51 10.75
N LYS A 223 -2.87 -10.64 10.71
CA LYS A 223 -3.20 -11.79 11.55
C LYS A 223 -2.35 -11.93 12.82
N LYS A 224 -1.12 -11.44 12.85
CA LYS A 224 -0.28 -11.48 14.06
C LYS A 224 0.71 -10.31 14.07
N ASN A 225 0.71 -9.56 15.17
CA ASN A 225 1.70 -8.54 15.56
C ASN A 225 3.14 -8.92 15.13
N LEU A 226 4.00 -7.96 14.76
CA LEU A 226 5.41 -8.24 14.43
C LEU A 226 6.17 -9.00 15.54
N GLY A 227 5.72 -8.95 16.80
CA GLY A 227 6.23 -9.81 17.89
C GLY A 227 5.97 -11.32 17.72
N CYS A 228 5.21 -11.74 16.70
CA CYS A 228 4.85 -13.13 16.45
C CYS A 228 5.70 -13.83 15.40
N ILE A 229 6.73 -13.20 14.81
CA ILE A 229 7.75 -13.96 14.08
C ILE A 229 8.38 -15.03 15.01
N GLN A 230 8.45 -14.76 16.33
CA GLN A 230 8.77 -15.76 17.35
C GLN A 230 7.69 -16.82 17.59
N ASN A 231 6.39 -16.50 17.44
CA ASN A 231 5.28 -17.42 17.71
C ASN A 231 4.87 -18.26 16.49
N ILE A 232 5.35 -17.93 15.28
CA ILE A 232 5.28 -18.84 14.12
C ILE A 232 6.23 -20.03 14.32
N LEU A 233 7.23 -19.92 15.22
CA LEU A 233 8.22 -20.95 15.51
C LEU A 233 7.80 -21.96 16.59
N THR A 234 6.69 -21.74 17.30
CA THR A 234 6.25 -22.64 18.39
C THR A 234 5.02 -23.48 18.07
N ASP A 235 4.25 -23.11 17.03
CA ASP A 235 3.04 -23.82 16.59
C ASP A 235 3.20 -24.50 15.20
N LEU A 236 4.43 -24.62 14.71
CA LEU A 236 4.86 -25.52 13.63
C LEU A 236 5.90 -26.49 14.19
#